data_AF-A0A2S9P6M1-F1
#
_entry.id   AF-A0A2S9P6M1-F1
#
_cell.length_a   1.000
_cell.length_b   1.000
_cell.length_c   1.000
_cell.angle_alpha   90.00
_cell.angle_beta   90.00
_cell.angle_gamma   90.00
#
_symmetry.space_group_name_H-M   'P 1'
#
loop_
_entity.id
_entity.type
_entity.pdbx_description
1 polymer ?
#
loop_
_entity_poly.entity_id
_entity_poly.type
_entity_poly.pdbx_seq_one_letter_code
_entity_poly.pdbx_strand_id
1 'polypeptide(L)'
;MTTLSRQHYKRLRFYWQGRGHGSAGNADAIDLDLAAAGLIVRIERRYGGVYFAISHAGEVELAAEKAREIERRKPHHDLAGRVAAWRRDSGRITWENVELLVDIEAGGRQAIRPDVFSMAATYDEQRINPCVDEVKVSRADFLADVAQVEKRAGYARVAEVIYYVLPAGMVDPSEVPPECGLLVEREPGMFEVLKRPKKRRVSLTTHHFMNLILKPGVFTPTW
;
A
#
# COMPACT_ATOMS: atom_id res chain seq x y z
N MET A 1 -9.09 -30.40 -2.59
CA MET A 1 -8.36 -29.38 -3.37
C MET A 1 -7.44 -28.66 -2.41
N THR A 2 -6.12 -28.72 -2.62
CA THR A 2 -5.13 -28.08 -1.74
C THR A 2 -5.23 -26.55 -1.89
N THR A 3 -5.51 -25.84 -0.80
CA THR A 3 -5.59 -24.37 -0.83
C THR A 3 -4.18 -23.80 -0.98
N LEU A 4 -3.89 -23.11 -2.09
CA LEU A 4 -2.58 -22.50 -2.34
C LEU A 4 -2.33 -21.31 -1.41
N SER A 5 -1.22 -21.36 -0.68
CA SER A 5 -0.78 -20.27 0.19
C SER A 5 0.06 -19.22 -0.55
N ARG A 6 0.39 -18.10 0.11
CA ARG A 6 1.29 -17.07 -0.44
C ARG A 6 2.67 -17.63 -0.83
N GLN A 7 3.17 -18.65 -0.12
CA GLN A 7 4.45 -19.29 -0.42
C GLN A 7 4.40 -20.05 -1.75
N HIS A 8 3.28 -20.71 -2.05
CA HIS A 8 3.07 -21.38 -3.34
C HIS A 8 3.14 -20.39 -4.50
N TYR A 9 2.44 -19.26 -4.44
CA TYR A 9 2.50 -18.24 -5.49
C TYR A 9 3.86 -17.54 -5.59
N LYS A 10 4.62 -17.45 -4.49
CA LYS A 10 6.01 -16.97 -4.52
C LYS A 10 6.88 -17.95 -5.33
N ARG A 11 6.74 -19.25 -5.09
CA ARG A 11 7.46 -20.30 -5.81
C ARG A 11 7.03 -20.38 -7.28
N LEU A 12 5.75 -20.28 -7.57
CA LEU A 12 5.21 -20.27 -8.94
C LEU A 12 5.76 -19.08 -9.76
N ARG A 13 5.83 -17.88 -9.17
CA ARG A 13 6.49 -16.72 -9.80
C ARG A 13 7.97 -16.94 -10.05
N PHE A 14 8.67 -17.59 -9.13
CA PHE A 14 10.09 -17.90 -9.31
C PHE A 14 10.30 -18.76 -10.57
N TYR A 15 9.47 -19.79 -10.78
CA TYR A 15 9.52 -20.59 -11.99
C TYR A 15 9.13 -19.82 -13.25
N TRP A 16 8.08 -19.00 -13.20
CA TRP A 16 7.67 -18.15 -14.32
C TRP A 16 8.77 -17.15 -14.75
N GLN A 17 9.51 -16.57 -13.80
CA GLN A 17 10.58 -15.62 -14.10
C GLN A 17 11.83 -16.26 -14.72
N GLY A 18 11.90 -17.59 -14.81
CA GLY A 18 13.07 -18.31 -15.33
C GLY A 18 14.34 -18.11 -14.51
N ARG A 19 14.24 -17.61 -13.26
CA ARG A 19 15.38 -17.24 -12.37
C ARG A 19 16.13 -18.44 -11.78
N GLY A 20 15.98 -19.61 -12.39
CA GLY A 20 16.58 -20.86 -11.99
C GLY A 20 15.62 -22.01 -12.26
N HIS A 21 16.08 -22.98 -13.06
CA HIS A 21 15.48 -24.30 -13.10
C HIS A 21 15.67 -24.89 -11.69
N GLY A 22 14.64 -24.87 -10.84
CA GLY A 22 14.77 -25.32 -9.44
C GLY A 22 15.50 -26.66 -9.41
N SER A 23 16.72 -26.69 -8.90
CA SER A 23 17.56 -27.90 -8.96
C SER A 23 17.01 -28.94 -8.01
N ALA A 24 17.01 -30.21 -8.43
CA ALA A 24 16.52 -31.38 -7.69
C ALA A 24 16.92 -31.44 -6.20
N GLY A 25 18.08 -30.88 -5.84
CA GLY A 25 18.58 -30.87 -4.46
C GLY A 25 17.82 -29.97 -3.49
N ASN A 26 16.92 -29.10 -3.98
CA ASN A 26 16.20 -28.12 -3.17
C ASN A 26 14.66 -28.25 -3.27
N ALA A 27 14.16 -29.40 -3.74
CA ALA A 27 12.72 -29.63 -3.78
C ALA A 27 12.14 -29.71 -2.36
N ASP A 28 11.05 -29.00 -2.10
CA ASP A 28 10.37 -28.99 -0.80
C ASP A 28 8.88 -29.38 -0.94
N ALA A 29 8.16 -29.35 0.19
CA ALA A 29 6.73 -29.64 0.21
C ALA A 29 5.90 -28.71 -0.70
N ILE A 30 6.35 -27.46 -0.92
CA ILE A 30 5.67 -26.51 -1.81
C ILE A 30 5.77 -27.00 -3.26
N ASP A 31 6.92 -27.51 -3.68
CA ASP A 31 7.08 -28.06 -5.04
C ASP A 31 6.26 -29.32 -5.23
N LEU A 32 6.18 -30.17 -4.21
CA LEU A 32 5.32 -31.35 -4.23
C LEU A 32 3.84 -30.96 -4.39
N ASP A 33 3.36 -29.99 -3.61
CA ASP A 33 1.98 -29.51 -3.67
C ASP A 33 1.66 -28.86 -5.02
N LEU A 34 2.57 -28.04 -5.56
CA LEU A 34 2.43 -27.42 -6.88
C LEU A 34 2.43 -28.45 -8.01
N ALA A 35 3.27 -29.48 -7.92
CA ALA A 35 3.34 -30.56 -8.91
C ALA A 35 2.09 -31.45 -8.84
N ALA A 36 1.62 -31.77 -7.64
CA ALA A 36 0.36 -32.51 -7.43
C ALA A 36 -0.86 -31.73 -7.95
N ALA A 37 -0.82 -30.40 -7.86
CA ALA A 37 -1.83 -29.51 -8.46
C ALA A 37 -1.66 -29.31 -9.97
N GLY A 38 -0.62 -29.88 -10.60
CA GLY A 38 -0.34 -29.75 -12.03
C GLY A 38 0.15 -28.37 -12.46
N LEU A 39 0.51 -27.49 -11.52
CA LEU A 39 0.94 -26.11 -11.80
C LEU A 39 2.41 -26.01 -12.19
N ILE A 40 3.20 -27.04 -11.88
CA ILE A 40 4.57 -27.18 -12.33
C ILE A 40 4.79 -28.59 -12.87
N VAL A 41 5.77 -28.73 -13.75
CA VAL A 41 6.22 -30.02 -14.29
C VAL A 41 7.61 -30.34 -13.78
N ARG A 42 7.81 -31.61 -13.41
CA ARG A 42 9.12 -32.17 -13.05
C ARG A 42 9.79 -32.71 -14.30
N ILE A 43 10.92 -32.14 -14.70
CA ILE A 43 11.64 -32.50 -15.91
C ILE A 43 13.01 -33.08 -15.55
N GLU A 44 13.34 -34.24 -16.13
CA GLU A 44 14.63 -34.89 -15.93
C GLU A 44 15.68 -34.34 -16.90
N ARG A 45 16.90 -34.12 -16.41
CA ARG A 45 18.02 -33.67 -17.24
C ARG A 45 18.73 -34.87 -17.86
N ARG A 46 19.25 -34.67 -19.07
CA ARG A 46 19.97 -35.68 -19.87
C ARG A 46 21.21 -36.27 -19.18
N TYR A 47 21.80 -35.57 -18.22
CA TYR A 47 23.03 -35.96 -17.52
C TYR A 47 22.82 -36.13 -16.01
N GLY A 48 21.60 -36.50 -15.60
CA GLY A 48 21.23 -36.65 -14.20
C GLY A 48 20.77 -35.33 -13.58
N GLY A 49 19.89 -35.44 -12.59
CA GLY A 49 19.23 -34.31 -11.95
C GLY A 49 17.87 -33.99 -12.56
N VAL A 50 17.12 -33.21 -11.82
CA VAL A 50 15.73 -32.85 -12.05
C VAL A 50 15.62 -31.35 -11.96
N TYR A 51 14.73 -30.77 -12.74
CA TYR A 51 14.28 -29.43 -12.49
C TYR A 51 12.78 -29.28 -12.62
N PHE A 52 12.27 -28.21 -12.02
CA PHE A 52 10.87 -27.83 -12.16
C PHE A 52 10.73 -26.65 -13.11
N ALA A 53 9.69 -26.69 -13.93
CA ALA A 53 9.25 -25.59 -14.77
C ALA A 53 7.76 -25.34 -14.54
N ILE A 54 7.32 -24.09 -14.72
CA ILE A 54 5.89 -23.78 -14.66
C ILE A 54 5.17 -24.48 -15.81
N SER A 55 3.99 -25.05 -15.54
CA SER A 55 3.13 -25.61 -16.57
C SER A 55 2.22 -24.52 -17.16
N HIS A 56 1.54 -24.80 -18.27
CA HIS A 56 0.51 -23.88 -18.78
C HIS A 56 -0.61 -23.64 -17.76
N ALA A 57 -1.04 -24.67 -17.02
CA ALA A 57 -2.01 -24.52 -15.94
C ALA A 57 -1.47 -23.62 -14.81
N GLY A 58 -0.17 -23.73 -14.51
CA GLY A 58 0.53 -22.83 -13.59
C GLY A 58 0.53 -21.37 -14.04
N GLU A 59 0.76 -21.11 -15.33
CA GLU A 59 0.70 -19.75 -15.88
C GLU A 59 -0.70 -19.15 -15.81
N VAL A 60 -1.72 -19.94 -16.17
CA VAL A 60 -3.13 -19.53 -16.08
C VAL A 60 -3.52 -19.25 -14.63
N GLU A 61 -3.13 -20.11 -13.69
CA GLU A 61 -3.43 -19.90 -12.27
C GLU A 61 -2.68 -18.69 -11.70
N LEU A 62 -1.43 -18.47 -12.11
CA LEU A 62 -0.67 -17.30 -11.70
C LEU A 62 -1.28 -15.99 -12.23
N ALA A 63 -1.77 -16.00 -13.47
CA ALA A 63 -2.49 -14.87 -14.05
C ALA A 63 -3.83 -14.63 -13.34
N ALA A 64 -4.57 -15.69 -13.01
CA ALA A 64 -5.82 -15.62 -12.25
C ALA A 64 -5.57 -15.05 -10.84
N GLU A 65 -4.48 -15.43 -10.16
CA GLU A 65 -4.14 -14.87 -8.86
C GLU A 65 -3.79 -13.39 -8.94
N LYS A 66 -3.07 -12.97 -9.99
CA LYS A 66 -2.81 -11.55 -10.24
C LYS A 66 -4.11 -10.77 -10.44
N ALA A 67 -5.08 -11.31 -11.18
CA ALA A 67 -6.39 -10.69 -11.36
C ALA A 67 -7.16 -10.59 -10.03
N ARG A 68 -7.17 -11.67 -9.22
CA ARG A 68 -7.77 -11.66 -7.89
C ARG A 68 -7.09 -10.66 -6.95
N GLU A 69 -5.77 -10.51 -7.05
CA GLU A 69 -5.02 -9.50 -6.28
C GLU A 69 -5.43 -8.08 -6.65
N ILE A 70 -5.59 -7.78 -7.94
CA ILE A 70 -6.07 -6.49 -8.43
C ILE A 70 -7.48 -6.22 -7.86
N GLU A 71 -8.39 -7.19 -7.98
CA GLU A 71 -9.76 -7.03 -7.51
C GLU A 71 -9.84 -6.84 -5.98
N ARG A 72 -9.02 -7.56 -5.21
CA ARG A 72 -8.94 -7.38 -3.75
C ARG A 72 -8.43 -6.00 -3.34
N ARG A 73 -7.54 -5.38 -4.14
CA ARG A 73 -6.98 -4.04 -3.85
C ARG A 73 -7.86 -2.91 -4.35
N LYS A 74 -8.74 -3.18 -5.32
CA LYS A 74 -9.59 -2.19 -5.98
C LYS A 74 -10.41 -1.34 -4.99
N PRO A 75 -11.09 -1.89 -3.96
CA PRO A 75 -11.82 -1.06 -3.01
C PRO A 75 -10.93 -0.04 -2.27
N HIS A 76 -9.71 -0.42 -1.91
CA HIS A 76 -8.75 0.48 -1.25
C HIS A 76 -8.30 1.57 -2.20
N HIS A 77 -7.92 1.19 -3.44
CA HIS A 77 -7.51 2.14 -4.46
C HIS A 77 -8.63 3.14 -4.81
N ASP A 78 -9.86 2.65 -4.97
CA ASP A 78 -11.01 3.49 -5.30
C ASP A 78 -11.32 4.48 -4.16
N LEU A 79 -11.23 4.05 -2.89
CA LEU A 79 -11.42 4.94 -1.73
C LEU A 79 -10.29 5.99 -1.62
N ALA A 80 -9.04 5.59 -1.88
CA ALA A 80 -7.89 6.51 -1.95
C ALA A 80 -8.07 7.58 -3.04
N GLY A 81 -8.51 7.17 -4.24
CA GLY A 81 -8.78 8.10 -5.34
C GLY A 81 -9.90 9.08 -5.02
N ARG A 82 -10.98 8.61 -4.36
CA ARG A 82 -12.10 9.47 -3.95
C ARG A 82 -11.70 10.47 -2.87
N VAL A 83 -10.95 10.07 -1.84
CA VAL A 83 -10.48 11.03 -0.82
C VAL A 83 -9.46 12.01 -1.41
N ALA A 84 -8.60 11.58 -2.33
CA ALA A 84 -7.70 12.48 -3.05
C ALA A 84 -8.48 13.50 -3.89
N ALA A 85 -9.54 13.11 -4.59
CA ALA A 85 -10.43 14.05 -5.28
C ALA A 85 -11.07 15.04 -4.32
N TRP A 86 -11.66 14.57 -3.22
CA TRP A 86 -12.27 15.43 -2.20
C TRP A 86 -11.28 16.43 -1.58
N ARG A 87 -10.02 16.02 -1.35
CA ARG A 87 -8.95 16.92 -0.90
C ARG A 87 -8.63 17.97 -1.96
N ARG A 88 -8.57 17.61 -3.25
CA ARG A 88 -8.33 18.56 -4.34
C ARG A 88 -9.42 19.61 -4.44
N ASP A 89 -10.68 19.20 -4.30
CA ASP A 89 -11.83 20.11 -4.32
C ASP A 89 -11.79 21.14 -3.17
N SER A 90 -11.06 20.82 -2.08
CA SER A 90 -10.76 21.75 -0.97
C SER A 90 -9.51 22.63 -1.20
N GLY A 91 -9.00 22.71 -2.44
CA GLY A 91 -7.86 23.57 -2.80
C GLY A 91 -6.48 22.97 -2.46
N ARG A 92 -6.37 21.63 -2.44
CA ARG A 92 -5.13 20.92 -2.10
C ARG A 92 -4.51 20.25 -3.32
N ILE A 93 -3.19 20.10 -3.30
CA ILE A 93 -2.44 19.22 -4.19
C ILE A 93 -2.36 17.85 -3.52
N THR A 94 -2.56 16.77 -4.26
CA THR A 94 -2.55 15.39 -3.75
C THR A 94 -1.56 14.50 -4.48
N TRP A 95 -0.95 13.59 -3.73
CA TRP A 95 -0.08 12.53 -4.22
C TRP A 95 -0.54 11.19 -3.65
N GLU A 96 -0.92 10.26 -4.51
CA GLU A 96 -1.31 8.91 -4.10
C GLU A 96 -0.09 7.97 -4.11
N ASN A 97 0.05 7.15 -3.07
CA ASN A 97 1.11 6.14 -2.95
C ASN A 97 2.54 6.69 -3.13
N VAL A 98 2.77 7.98 -2.82
CA VAL A 98 4.07 8.61 -2.97
C VAL A 98 5.06 8.06 -1.94
N GLU A 99 6.26 7.73 -2.39
CA GLU A 99 7.34 7.34 -1.49
C GLU A 99 8.15 8.56 -1.06
N LEU A 100 8.23 8.80 0.25
CA LEU A 100 9.04 9.86 0.87
C LEU A 100 10.07 9.21 1.80
N LEU A 101 11.27 9.79 1.90
CA LEU A 101 12.27 9.35 2.87
C LEU A 101 12.22 10.26 4.09
N VAL A 102 12.11 9.68 5.28
CA VAL A 102 12.13 10.39 6.56
C VAL A 102 13.30 9.92 7.40
N ASP A 103 13.89 10.84 8.16
CA ASP A 103 14.98 10.49 9.07
C ASP A 103 14.45 9.70 10.27
N ILE A 104 15.19 8.67 10.69
CA ILE A 104 14.85 7.84 11.86
C ILE A 104 15.77 8.15 13.03
N GLU A 105 15.25 8.00 14.26
CA GLU A 105 15.99 8.36 15.48
C GLU A 105 17.26 7.53 15.69
N ALA A 106 17.24 6.26 15.26
CA ALA A 106 18.41 5.38 15.29
C ALA A 106 19.49 5.73 14.23
N GLY A 107 19.28 6.78 13.44
CA GLY A 107 20.14 7.19 12.35
C GLY A 107 19.76 6.55 11.00
N GLY A 108 19.97 7.30 9.92
CA GLY A 108 19.60 6.89 8.56
C GLY A 108 18.21 7.37 8.15
N ARG A 109 17.69 6.78 7.06
CA ARG A 109 16.40 7.14 6.46
C ARG A 109 15.51 5.92 6.26
N GLN A 110 14.22 6.10 6.50
CA GLN A 110 13.18 5.13 6.22
C GLN A 110 12.28 5.65 5.09
N ALA A 111 11.96 4.77 4.14
CA ALA A 111 10.92 5.03 3.17
C ALA A 111 9.54 4.88 3.81
N ILE A 112 8.71 5.91 3.68
CA ILE A 112 7.29 5.89 4.00
C ILE A 112 6.49 6.03 2.71
N ARG A 113 5.32 5.40 2.69
CA ARG A 113 4.37 5.48 1.57
C ARG A 113 2.97 5.69 2.13
N PRO A 114 2.52 6.93 2.35
CA PRO A 114 1.12 7.19 2.67
C PRO A 114 0.22 6.85 1.48
N ASP A 115 -1.02 6.43 1.77
CA ASP A 115 -2.01 6.16 0.72
C ASP A 115 -2.33 7.43 -0.06
N VAL A 116 -2.64 8.53 0.65
CA VAL A 116 -2.74 9.86 0.06
C VAL A 116 -2.00 10.88 0.93
N PHE A 117 -1.06 11.59 0.32
CA PHE A 117 -0.42 12.77 0.89
C PHE A 117 -0.99 14.02 0.23
N SER A 118 -1.24 15.07 1.00
CA SER A 118 -1.77 16.32 0.44
C SER A 118 -1.21 17.58 1.10
N MET A 119 -1.14 18.66 0.34
CA MET A 119 -0.70 19.98 0.80
C MET A 119 -1.63 21.06 0.24
N ALA A 120 -1.79 22.17 0.96
CA ALA A 120 -2.47 23.34 0.42
C ALA A 120 -1.71 23.86 -0.83
N ALA A 121 -2.44 24.28 -1.86
CA ALA A 121 -1.85 24.88 -3.05
C ALA A 121 -1.41 26.33 -2.76
N THR A 122 -0.23 26.48 -2.15
CA THR A 122 0.34 27.77 -1.74
C THR A 122 1.86 27.76 -1.88
N TYR A 123 2.45 28.95 -2.05
CA TYR A 123 3.91 29.16 -2.04
C TYR A 123 4.43 29.55 -0.64
N ASP A 124 3.54 29.73 0.34
CA ASP A 124 3.91 30.02 1.72
C ASP A 124 4.13 28.73 2.51
N GLU A 125 5.40 28.45 2.86
CA GLU A 125 5.82 27.28 3.64
C GLU A 125 5.11 27.17 5.00
N GLN A 126 4.66 28.26 5.60
CA GLN A 126 3.94 28.19 6.88
C GLN A 126 2.49 27.74 6.71
N ARG A 127 1.98 27.72 5.46
CA ARG A 127 0.58 27.47 5.13
C ARG A 127 0.36 26.24 4.26
N ILE A 128 1.42 25.49 3.91
CA ILE A 128 1.31 24.27 3.11
C ILE A 128 0.49 23.16 3.81
N ASN A 129 0.34 23.22 5.14
CA ASN A 129 -0.47 22.31 5.95
C ASN A 129 -0.46 20.83 5.49
N PRO A 130 0.70 20.13 5.45
CA PRO A 130 0.80 18.75 5.01
C PRO A 130 -0.13 17.78 5.77
N CYS A 131 -0.77 16.88 5.05
CA CYS A 131 -1.75 15.92 5.58
C CYS A 131 -1.49 14.53 5.00
N VAL A 132 -1.62 13.51 5.84
CA VAL A 132 -1.70 12.10 5.41
C VAL A 132 -3.11 11.60 5.64
N ASP A 133 -3.67 10.98 4.62
CA ASP A 133 -4.92 10.26 4.65
C ASP A 133 -4.60 8.77 4.41
N GLU A 134 -4.71 7.96 5.46
CA GLU A 134 -4.40 6.53 5.47
C GLU A 134 -5.70 5.72 5.36
N VAL A 135 -5.86 4.97 4.27
CA VAL A 135 -7.13 4.35 3.87
C VAL A 135 -7.21 2.92 4.38
N LYS A 136 -8.35 2.53 4.96
CA LYS A 136 -8.64 1.11 5.27
C LYS A 136 -10.05 0.73 4.83
N VAL A 137 -10.16 -0.45 4.22
CA VAL A 137 -11.43 -0.99 3.70
C VAL A 137 -11.92 -2.20 4.49
N SER A 138 -11.20 -2.57 5.56
CA SER A 138 -11.66 -3.60 6.49
C SER A 138 -11.23 -3.28 7.92
N ARG A 139 -12.02 -3.74 8.87
CA ARG A 139 -11.75 -3.58 10.32
C ARG A 139 -10.44 -4.27 10.72
N ALA A 140 -10.14 -5.45 10.15
CA ALA A 140 -8.91 -6.17 10.44
C ALA A 140 -7.66 -5.39 9.96
N ASP A 141 -7.73 -4.81 8.76
CA ASP A 141 -6.65 -3.96 8.22
C ASP A 141 -6.46 -2.69 9.07
N PHE A 142 -7.56 -2.05 9.49
CA PHE A 142 -7.50 -0.91 10.42
C PHE A 142 -6.79 -1.27 11.73
N LEU A 143 -7.20 -2.35 12.40
CA LEU A 143 -6.61 -2.75 13.68
C LEU A 143 -5.12 -3.13 13.53
N ALA A 144 -4.76 -3.83 12.45
CA ALA A 144 -3.38 -4.18 12.16
C ALA A 144 -2.51 -2.94 11.89
N ASP A 145 -3.06 -1.90 11.28
CA ASP A 145 -2.37 -0.63 11.05
C ASP A 145 -2.25 0.20 12.34
N VAL A 146 -3.31 0.26 13.15
CA VAL A 146 -3.31 0.92 14.45
C VAL A 146 -2.26 0.31 15.39
N ALA A 147 -1.97 -0.99 15.27
CA ALA A 147 -0.89 -1.62 16.01
C ALA A 147 0.52 -1.14 15.61
N GLN A 148 0.71 -0.57 14.41
CA GLN A 148 2.02 -0.13 13.89
C GLN A 148 2.32 1.33 14.28
N VAL A 149 2.81 1.52 15.51
CA VAL A 149 3.14 2.84 16.06
C VAL A 149 4.24 3.54 15.25
N GLU A 150 5.26 2.78 14.82
CA GLU A 150 6.42 3.29 14.07
C GLU A 150 6.03 3.82 12.69
N LYS A 151 5.05 3.17 12.05
CA LYS A 151 4.49 3.64 10.77
C LYS A 151 3.90 5.03 10.91
N ARG A 152 3.07 5.24 11.95
CA ARG A 152 2.49 6.55 12.27
C ARG A 152 3.55 7.58 12.65
N ALA A 153 4.56 7.17 13.42
CA ALA A 153 5.68 8.05 13.77
C ALA A 153 6.42 8.54 12.51
N GLY A 154 6.59 7.68 11.50
CA GLY A 154 7.13 8.05 10.20
C GLY A 154 6.30 9.11 9.47
N TYR A 155 4.99 8.93 9.39
CA TYR A 155 4.09 9.93 8.79
C TYR A 155 4.10 11.27 9.54
N ALA A 156 4.20 11.25 10.87
CA ALA A 156 4.28 12.46 11.69
C ALA A 156 5.55 13.30 11.44
N ARG A 157 6.56 12.77 10.74
CA ARG A 157 7.74 13.54 10.30
C ARG A 157 7.50 14.41 9.07
N VAL A 158 6.42 14.17 8.33
CA VAL A 158 6.10 14.91 7.08
C VAL A 158 4.69 15.50 7.08
N ALA A 159 3.83 15.12 8.02
CA ALA A 159 2.44 15.54 8.07
C ALA A 159 2.12 16.28 9.37
N GLU A 160 1.38 17.39 9.27
CA GLU A 160 0.86 18.10 10.43
C GLU A 160 -0.33 17.37 11.07
N VAL A 161 -1.06 16.62 10.24
CA VAL A 161 -2.24 15.85 10.63
C VAL A 161 -2.26 14.52 9.87
N ILE A 162 -2.76 13.49 10.54
CA ILE A 162 -2.94 12.15 9.98
C ILE A 162 -4.41 11.78 10.18
N TYR A 163 -5.10 11.39 9.12
CA TYR A 163 -6.45 10.83 9.16
C TYR A 163 -6.42 9.35 8.82
N TYR A 164 -7.22 8.57 9.53
CA TYR A 164 -7.72 7.30 8.99
C TYR A 164 -8.97 7.59 8.16
N VAL A 165 -9.02 7.02 6.96
CA VAL A 165 -10.14 7.15 6.02
C VAL A 165 -10.82 5.80 5.83
N LEU A 166 -12.10 5.72 6.19
CA LEU A 166 -12.83 4.46 6.30
C LEU A 166 -14.26 4.60 5.76
N PRO A 167 -14.90 3.52 5.29
CA PRO A 167 -16.35 3.48 5.13
C PRO A 167 -17.09 3.77 6.44
N ALA A 168 -18.25 4.43 6.35
CA ALA A 168 -19.09 4.71 7.50
C ALA A 168 -19.48 3.45 8.29
N GLY A 169 -19.46 3.55 9.62
CA GLY A 169 -19.86 2.47 10.52
C GLY A 169 -18.84 1.35 10.73
N MET A 170 -17.64 1.44 10.13
CA MET A 170 -16.61 0.39 10.28
C MET A 170 -15.94 0.35 11.66
N VAL A 171 -15.76 1.52 12.29
CA VAL A 171 -15.09 1.68 13.58
C VAL A 171 -15.75 2.78 14.40
N ASP A 172 -15.64 2.70 15.71
CA ASP A 172 -16.00 3.80 16.61
C ASP A 172 -14.85 4.83 16.67
N PRO A 173 -15.14 6.15 16.69
CA PRO A 173 -14.11 7.19 16.84
C PRO A 173 -13.15 7.01 18.03
N SER A 174 -13.57 6.33 19.10
CA SER A 174 -12.72 6.04 20.27
C SER A 174 -11.62 5.02 19.97
N GLU A 175 -11.78 4.21 18.93
CA GLU A 175 -10.78 3.20 18.51
C GLU A 175 -9.62 3.82 17.73
N VAL A 176 -9.80 5.03 17.19
CA VAL A 176 -8.78 5.75 16.44
C VAL A 176 -7.74 6.32 17.42
N PRO A 177 -6.42 6.23 17.14
CA PRO A 177 -5.38 6.84 17.99
C PRO A 177 -5.69 8.31 18.35
N PRO A 178 -5.43 8.77 19.59
CA PRO A 178 -5.80 10.11 20.05
C PRO A 178 -5.25 11.27 19.19
N GLU A 179 -4.09 11.07 18.58
CA GLU A 179 -3.44 12.04 17.68
C GLU A 179 -4.01 12.08 16.27
N CYS A 180 -4.66 11.00 15.85
CA CYS A 180 -5.20 10.83 14.49
C CYS A 180 -6.65 11.30 14.41
N GLY A 181 -7.01 11.76 13.21
CA GLY A 181 -8.38 12.08 12.83
C GLY A 181 -9.09 10.87 12.21
N LEU A 182 -10.40 10.97 12.13
CA LEU A 182 -11.26 10.01 11.45
C LEU A 182 -12.09 10.73 10.39
N LEU A 183 -11.88 10.35 9.14
CA LEU A 183 -12.66 10.77 8.00
C LEU A 183 -13.47 9.56 7.51
N VAL A 184 -14.79 9.69 7.44
CA VAL A 184 -15.65 8.60 6.97
C VAL A 184 -16.28 8.94 5.64
N GLU A 185 -16.31 7.97 4.74
CA GLU A 185 -17.11 8.06 3.51
C GLU A 185 -18.54 7.59 3.80
N ARG A 186 -19.51 8.51 3.69
CA ARG A 186 -20.95 8.22 3.86
C ARG A 186 -21.56 7.65 2.59
N GLU A 187 -21.23 8.30 1.48
CA GLU A 187 -21.56 7.92 0.12
C GLU A 187 -20.30 8.14 -0.74
N PRO A 188 -20.15 7.49 -1.91
CA PRO A 188 -18.96 7.65 -2.73
C PRO A 188 -18.61 9.12 -2.99
N GLY A 189 -17.46 9.58 -2.49
CA GLY A 189 -16.97 10.95 -2.61
C GLY A 189 -17.47 11.94 -1.55
N MET A 190 -18.42 11.53 -0.69
CA MET A 190 -18.96 12.36 0.39
C MET A 190 -18.32 11.99 1.73
N PHE A 191 -17.42 12.85 2.19
CA PHE A 191 -16.64 12.62 3.41
C PHE A 191 -17.10 13.48 4.58
N GLU A 192 -17.14 12.88 5.77
CA GLU A 192 -17.44 13.54 7.04
C GLU A 192 -16.29 13.34 8.04
N VAL A 193 -15.90 14.40 8.74
CA VAL A 193 -14.90 14.31 9.82
C VAL A 193 -15.60 13.96 11.14
N LEU A 194 -15.47 12.71 11.59
CA LEU A 194 -16.02 12.25 12.87
C LEU A 194 -15.08 12.51 14.05
N LYS A 195 -13.77 12.58 13.79
CA LYS A 195 -12.78 12.91 14.81
C LYS A 195 -11.75 13.85 14.22
N ARG A 196 -11.51 14.98 14.90
CA ARG A 196 -10.47 15.92 14.50
C ARG A 196 -9.09 15.42 14.98
N PRO A 197 -8.05 15.47 14.13
CA PRO A 197 -6.69 15.11 14.51
C PRO A 197 -6.07 16.17 15.42
N LYS A 198 -5.04 15.78 16.17
CA LYS A 198 -4.20 16.75 16.88
C LYS A 198 -3.15 17.30 15.92
N LYS A 199 -3.26 18.59 15.59
CA LYS A 199 -2.31 19.28 14.73
C LYS A 199 -0.91 19.32 15.37
N ARG A 200 0.11 19.03 14.59
CA ARG A 200 1.53 19.16 14.94
C ARG A 200 2.22 20.02 13.88
N ARG A 201 3.23 20.79 14.28
CA ARG A 201 4.01 21.57 13.30
C ARG A 201 5.05 20.64 12.67
N VAL A 202 5.17 20.70 11.36
CA VAL A 202 6.19 19.96 10.61
C VAL A 202 6.85 20.90 9.60
N SER A 203 8.13 20.68 9.34
CA SER A 203 8.87 21.37 8.29
C SER A 203 9.34 20.34 7.28
N LEU A 204 8.95 20.52 6.02
CA LEU A 204 9.43 19.67 4.94
C LEU A 204 10.85 20.12 4.56
N THR A 205 11.76 19.17 4.38
CA THR A 205 13.13 19.46 3.94
C THR A 205 13.16 19.72 2.44
N THR A 206 14.25 20.31 1.94
CA THR A 206 14.50 20.45 0.49
C THR A 206 14.38 19.12 -0.24
N HIS A 207 14.82 18.02 0.37
CA HIS A 207 14.70 16.68 -0.20
C HIS A 207 13.23 16.27 -0.40
N HIS A 208 12.34 16.58 0.55
CA HIS A 208 10.90 16.32 0.40
C HIS A 208 10.31 17.12 -0.76
N PHE A 209 10.59 18.43 -0.83
CA PHE A 209 10.11 19.26 -1.94
C PHE A 209 10.63 18.79 -3.30
N MET A 210 11.92 18.46 -3.41
CA MET A 210 12.48 17.91 -4.65
C MET A 210 11.78 16.62 -5.08
N ASN A 211 11.50 15.72 -4.15
CA ASN A 211 10.77 14.48 -4.44
C ASN A 211 9.33 14.76 -4.94
N LEU A 212 8.63 15.71 -4.31
CA LEU A 212 7.26 16.11 -4.69
C LEU A 212 7.21 16.88 -6.02
N ILE A 213 8.27 17.60 -6.38
CA ILE A 213 8.40 18.28 -7.68
C ILE A 213 8.67 17.27 -8.79
N LEU A 214 9.59 16.33 -8.57
CA LEU A 214 9.94 15.29 -9.55
C LEU A 214 8.81 14.27 -9.76
N LYS A 215 7.95 14.09 -8.75
CA LYS A 215 6.72 13.29 -8.83
C LYS A 215 5.54 14.25 -8.70
N PRO A 216 5.20 15.02 -9.74
CA PRO A 216 4.24 16.11 -9.62
C PRO A 216 2.89 15.60 -9.15
N GLY A 217 2.32 16.30 -8.16
CA GLY A 217 1.01 15.98 -7.60
C GLY A 217 -0.11 16.43 -8.52
N VAL A 218 -1.31 15.90 -8.26
CA VAL A 218 -2.53 16.29 -8.97
C VAL A 218 -3.20 17.42 -8.19
N PHE A 219 -3.66 18.46 -8.87
CA PHE A 219 -4.48 19.52 -8.31
C PHE A 219 -5.50 20.00 -9.34
N THR A 220 -6.60 20.57 -8.86
CA THR A 220 -7.59 21.24 -9.71
C THR A 220 -7.34 22.74 -9.62
N PRO A 221 -6.86 23.40 -10.68
CA PRO A 221 -6.64 24.83 -10.63
C PRO A 221 -7.97 25.58 -10.49
N THR A 222 -7.97 26.65 -9.71
CA THR A 222 -9.17 27.48 -9.49
C THR A 222 -9.27 28.65 -10.48
N TRP A 223 -8.66 28.55 -11.66
CA TRP A 223 -8.65 29.62 -12.67
C TRP A 223 -9.65 29.38 -13.81
#